data_AF-A0A961X164-F1
#
_entry.id   AF-A0A961X164-F1
#
_cell.length_a   1.000
_cell.length_b   1.000
_cell.length_c   1.000
_cell.angle_alpha   90.00
_cell.angle_beta   90.00
_cell.angle_gamma   90.00
#
_symmetry.space_group_name_H-M   'P 1'
#
loop_
_entity.id
_entity.type
_entity.pdbx_description
1 polymer ?
#
loop_
_entity_poly.entity_id
_entity_poly.type
_entity_poly.pdbx_seq_one_letter_code
_entity_poly.pdbx_strand_id
1 'polypeptide(L)' 'TRLIASVAGYGRAQGIPVSLCGDMASDPQFLEGLLDAGLSSLSVAPARLGRIKAALRTL' A
#
# COMPACT_ATOMS: atom_id res chain seq x y z
N THR A 1 -3.24 -10.82 2.01
CA THR A 1 -3.56 -9.82 0.97
C THR A 1 -3.72 -10.42 -0.45
N ARG A 2 -4.25 -11.65 -0.61
CA ARG A 2 -4.27 -12.38 -1.91
C ARG A 2 -4.93 -11.61 -3.07
N LEU A 3 -6.09 -11.02 -2.85
CA LEU A 3 -6.81 -10.27 -3.90
C LEU A 3 -6.04 -9.02 -4.32
N ILE A 4 -5.50 -8.26 -3.35
CA ILE A 4 -4.68 -7.08 -3.60
C ILE A 4 -3.45 -7.45 -4.43
N ALA A 5 -2.76 -8.54 -4.05
CA ALA A 5 -1.58 -9.02 -4.77
C ALA A 5 -1.90 -9.43 -6.22
N SER A 6 -3.06 -10.05 -6.45
CA SER A 6 -3.51 -10.40 -7.80
C SER A 6 -3.75 -9.17 -8.67
N VAL A 7 -4.39 -8.13 -8.13
CA VAL A 7 -4.67 -6.88 -8.86
C VAL A 7 -3.38 -6.09 -9.11
N ALA A 8 -2.52 -5.96 -8.09
CA ALA A 8 -1.23 -5.29 -8.23
C ALA A 8 -0.31 -6.01 -9.23
N GLY A 9 -0.28 -7.34 -9.19
CA GLY A 9 0.45 -8.17 -10.15
C GLY A 9 -0.03 -7.97 -11.59
N TYR A 10 -1.35 -7.95 -11.81
CA TYR A 10 -1.93 -7.65 -13.12
C TYR A 10 -1.57 -6.25 -13.59
N GLY A 11 -1.77 -5.23 -12.74
CA GLY A 11 -1.45 -3.84 -13.07
C GLY A 11 0.01 -3.68 -13.47
N ARG A 12 0.94 -4.25 -12.69
CA ARG A 12 2.37 -4.28 -13.02
C ARG A 12 2.64 -4.93 -14.38
N ALA A 13 2.02 -6.07 -14.68
CA ALA A 13 2.19 -6.76 -15.96
C ALA A 13 1.67 -5.95 -17.16
N GLN A 14 0.70 -5.06 -16.94
CA GLN A 14 0.12 -4.19 -17.97
C GLN A 14 0.71 -2.77 -17.98
N GLY A 15 1.67 -2.46 -17.09
CA GLY A 15 2.19 -1.10 -16.93
C GLY A 15 1.16 -0.10 -16.37
N ILE A 16 0.12 -0.58 -15.69
CA ILE A 16 -0.94 0.23 -15.08
C ILE A 16 -0.62 0.42 -13.58
N PRO A 17 -0.41 1.65 -13.10
CA PRO A 17 -0.21 1.89 -11.67
C PRO A 17 -1.42 1.47 -10.84
N VAL A 18 -1.17 0.78 -9.72
CA VAL A 18 -2.20 0.37 -8.76
C VAL A 18 -1.91 0.99 -7.41
N SER A 19 -2.93 1.55 -6.78
CA SER A 19 -2.87 2.09 -5.41
C SER A 19 -4.06 1.62 -4.58
N LEU A 20 -3.90 1.66 -3.25
CA LEU A 20 -4.96 1.37 -2.30
C LEU A 20 -5.36 2.64 -1.53
N CYS A 21 -6.66 2.86 -1.38
CA CYS A 21 -7.23 3.89 -0.51
C CYS A 21 -7.98 3.26 0.67
N GLY A 22 -8.39 4.10 1.64
CA GLY A 22 -9.14 3.68 2.83
C GLY A 22 -8.27 3.46 4.07
N ASP A 23 -8.88 2.97 5.14
CA ASP A 23 -8.23 2.86 6.45
C ASP A 23 -7.01 1.95 6.42
N MET A 24 -7.07 0.84 5.68
CA MET A 24 -5.97 -0.11 5.57
C MET A 24 -4.70 0.53 4.99
N ALA A 25 -4.82 1.42 4.01
CA ALA A 25 -3.68 2.17 3.47
C ALA A 25 -3.08 3.17 4.48
N SER A 26 -3.87 3.57 5.48
CA SER A 26 -3.51 4.56 6.48
C SER A 26 -3.21 3.96 7.86
N ASP A 27 -2.98 2.65 7.95
CA ASP A 27 -2.69 1.97 9.21
C ASP A 27 -1.36 1.18 9.13
N PRO A 28 -0.36 1.51 9.99
CA PRO A 28 0.94 0.83 10.01
C PRO A 28 0.89 -0.69 10.08
N GLN A 29 -0.12 -1.27 10.73
CA GLN A 29 -0.19 -2.73 10.93
C GLN A 29 -0.32 -3.51 9.61
N PHE A 30 -0.78 -2.85 8.53
CA PHE A 30 -0.98 -3.50 7.24
C PHE A 30 0.11 -3.17 6.21
N LEU A 31 1.01 -2.24 6.50
CA LEU A 31 1.95 -1.73 5.50
C LEU A 31 2.86 -2.82 4.91
N GLU A 32 3.45 -3.67 5.74
CA GLU A 32 4.32 -4.77 5.30
C GLU A 32 3.57 -5.70 4.33
N GLY A 33 2.38 -6.15 4.71
CA GLY A 33 1.56 -7.02 3.85
C GLY A 33 1.04 -6.35 2.57
N LEU A 34 0.95 -5.01 2.52
CA LEU A 34 0.60 -4.24 1.32
C LEU A 34 1.81 -4.05 0.39
N LEU A 35 3.01 -3.85 0.95
CA LEU A 35 4.26 -3.81 0.21
C LEU A 35 4.58 -5.18 -0.39
N ASP A 36 4.42 -6.26 0.38
CA ASP A 36 4.55 -7.65 -0.10
C ASP A 36 3.54 -7.99 -1.19
N ALA A 37 2.35 -7.39 -1.13
CA ALA A 37 1.35 -7.52 -2.20
C ALA A 37 1.75 -6.76 -3.48
N GLY A 38 2.85 -6.01 -3.48
CA GLY A 38 3.39 -5.33 -4.65
C GLY A 38 2.85 -3.92 -4.88
N LEU A 39 2.18 -3.31 -3.90
CA LEU A 39 1.77 -1.90 -4.01
C LEU A 39 2.96 -0.97 -3.79
N SER A 40 3.18 -0.04 -4.72
CA SER A 40 4.20 1.01 -4.62
C SER A 40 3.62 2.40 -4.31
N SER A 41 2.29 2.52 -4.25
CA SER A 41 1.58 3.77 -3.99
C SER A 41 0.37 3.53 -3.10
N LEU A 42 0.21 4.36 -2.07
CA LEU A 42 -0.89 4.31 -1.11
C LEU A 42 -1.54 5.69 -1.02
N SER A 43 -2.88 5.72 -1.03
CA SER A 43 -3.66 6.93 -0.76
C SER A 43 -4.00 6.99 0.72
N VAL A 44 -3.33 7.91 1.41
CA VAL A 44 -3.32 8.00 2.88
C VAL A 44 -4.01 9.28 3.32
N ALA A 45 -4.80 9.20 4.39
CA ALA A 45 -5.42 10.38 5.00
C ALA A 45 -4.33 11.39 5.44
N PRO A 46 -4.47 12.71 5.14
CA PRO A 46 -3.42 13.70 5.43
C PRO A 46 -2.93 13.69 6.88
N ALA A 47 -3.85 13.54 7.85
CA ALA A 47 -3.54 13.46 9.27
C ALA A 47 -2.69 12.23 9.67
N ARG A 48 -2.65 11.18 8.84
CA ARG A 48 -1.91 9.93 9.09
C ARG A 48 -0.60 9.84 8.28
N LEU A 49 -0.34 10.76 7.34
CA LEU A 49 0.85 10.73 6.47
C LEU A 49 2.18 10.64 7.25
N GLY A 50 2.34 11.42 8.31
CA GLY A 50 3.55 11.42 9.13
C GLY A 50 3.80 10.06 9.79
N ARG A 51 2.76 9.46 10.39
CA ARG A 51 2.82 8.15 11.04
C ARG A 51 3.15 7.04 10.04
N ILE A 52 2.55 7.07 8.85
CA ILE A 52 2.82 6.08 7.80
C ILE A 52 4.24 6.20 7.29
N LYS A 53 4.72 7.42 7.02
CA LYS A 53 6.12 7.63 6.62
C LYS A 53 7.11 7.18 7.70
N ALA A 54 6.80 7.39 8.98
CA ALA A 54 7.63 6.92 10.09
C ALA A 54 7.67 5.38 10.14
N ALA A 55 6.51 4.73 10.02
CA ALA A 55 6.42 3.28 10.00
C ALA A 55 7.18 2.67 8.81
N LEU A 56 7.06 3.23 7.61
CA LEU A 56 7.80 2.79 6.42
C LEU A 56 9.33 2.88 6.57
N ARG A 57 9.85 3.74 7.45
CA ARG A 57 11.30 3.85 7.71
C ARG A 57 11.84 2.77 8.64
N THR A 58 10.95 2.03 9.30
CA THR A 58 11.31 0.99 10.28
C THR A 58 10.93 -0.42 9.82
N LEU A 59 10.36 -0.55 8.62
CA LEU A 59 10.22 -1.82 7.90
C LEU A 59 11.52 -2.10 7.13
#